data_AF-A0A484Y9M8-F1
#
_entry.id   AF-A0A484Y9M8-F1
#
_cell.length_a   1.000
_cell.length_b   1.000
_cell.length_c   1.000
_cell.angle_alpha   90.00
_cell.angle_beta   90.00
_cell.angle_gamma   90.00
#
_symmetry.space_group_name_H-M   'P 1'
#
loop_
_entity.id
_entity.type
_entity.pdbx_description
1 polymer ?
#
loop_
_entity_poly.entity_id
_entity_poly.type
_entity_poly.pdbx_seq_one_letter_code
_entity_poly.pdbx_strand_id
1 'polypeptide(L)'
;MPVVVVRVGDATVDVLVGQQTWTLTHKWFELVWTGDYLLLWKMSPEGESTIMRDSSEEEILWLETMLNRALHISTESSAEWRPLLVEKIKQFQKSHHLKTDGVVGFSTLVHLWQVAGGECLLISG
;
A
#
# COMPACT_ATOMS: atom_id res chain seq x y z
N MET A 1 -15.59 -3.90 20.99
CA MET A 1 -15.94 -3.11 19.79
C MET A 1 -14.65 -2.90 19.06
N PRO A 2 -14.55 -3.22 17.75
CA PRO A 2 -13.30 -3.05 17.02
C PRO A 2 -12.95 -1.56 16.94
N VAL A 3 -11.66 -1.25 17.04
CA VAL A 3 -11.13 0.11 16.91
C VAL A 3 -10.27 0.14 15.66
N VAL A 4 -10.58 1.03 14.72
CA VAL A 4 -9.82 1.17 13.46
C VAL A 4 -8.88 2.36 13.60
N VAL A 5 -7.58 2.16 13.49
CA VAL A 5 -6.59 3.23 13.44
C VAL A 5 -6.51 3.76 11.99
N VAL A 6 -6.95 4.99 11.80
CA VAL A 6 -7.06 5.62 10.48
C VAL A 6 -5.79 6.39 10.12
N ARG A 7 -5.17 7.03 11.10
CA ARG A 7 -3.95 7.82 10.90
C ARG A 7 -3.10 7.79 12.16
N VAL A 8 -1.80 7.61 11.97
CA VAL A 8 -0.79 7.73 13.03
C VAL A 8 0.13 8.89 12.67
N GLY A 9 0.13 9.94 13.49
CA GLY A 9 1.08 11.05 13.40
C GLY A 9 1.99 11.08 14.64
N ASP A 10 3.00 11.95 14.62
CA ASP A 10 4.06 11.96 15.64
C ASP A 10 3.56 12.16 17.09
N ALA A 11 2.45 12.89 17.28
CA ALA A 11 1.89 13.20 18.60
C ALA A 11 0.49 12.64 18.82
N THR A 12 -0.21 12.26 17.76
CA THR A 12 -1.64 11.92 17.79
C THR A 12 -1.96 10.75 16.89
N VAL A 13 -2.94 9.96 17.32
CA VAL A 13 -3.50 8.82 16.59
C VAL A 13 -4.98 9.07 16.38
N ASP A 14 -5.44 9.06 15.13
CA ASP A 14 -6.87 9.13 14.84
C ASP A 14 -7.42 7.71 14.72
N VAL A 15 -8.46 7.45 15.51
CA VAL A 15 -9.13 6.15 15.56
C VAL A 15 -10.61 6.30 15.27
N LEU A 16 -11.18 5.32 14.59
CA LEU A 16 -12.60 5.20 14.32
C LEU A 16 -13.17 4.10 15.21
N VAL A 17 -14.10 4.49 16.09
CA VAL A 17 -14.78 3.61 17.04
C VAL A 17 -16.27 3.64 16.71
N GLY A 18 -16.79 2.53 16.20
CA GLY A 18 -18.15 2.50 15.64
C GLY A 18 -18.24 3.32 14.36
N GLN A 19 -18.87 4.50 14.41
CA GLN A 19 -19.00 5.45 13.28
C GLN A 19 -18.40 6.82 13.57
N GLN A 20 -17.69 6.97 14.69
CA GLN A 20 -17.15 8.25 15.14
C GLN A 20 -15.63 8.20 15.17
N THR A 21 -15.01 9.26 14.63
CA THR A 21 -13.56 9.47 14.67
C THR A 21 -13.17 10.19 15.95
N TRP A 22 -12.16 9.68 16.64
CA TRP A 22 -11.57 10.20 17.86
C TRP A 22 -10.08 10.45 17.64
N THR A 23 -9.59 11.62 18.06
CA THR A 23 -8.16 11.91 18.07
C THR A 23 -7.61 11.64 19.46
N LEU A 24 -6.67 10.71 19.55
CA LEU A 24 -5.99 10.30 20.77
C LEU A 24 -4.56 10.84 20.78
N THR A 25 -3.97 10.96 21.95
CA THR A 25 -2.52 11.22 22.05
C THR A 25 -1.75 9.92 21.86
N HIS A 26 -0.59 9.99 21.20
CA HIS A 26 0.27 8.82 20.97
C HIS A 26 0.65 8.12 22.28
N LYS A 27 0.97 8.90 23.32
CA LYS A 27 1.33 8.39 24.65
C LYS A 27 0.20 7.61 25.31
N TRP A 28 -1.05 8.06 25.17
CA TRP A 28 -2.19 7.33 25.74
C TRP A 28 -2.41 6.02 24.99
N PHE A 29 -2.31 6.06 23.65
CA PHE A 29 -2.48 4.90 22.79
C PHE A 29 -1.47 3.78 23.12
N GLU A 30 -0.18 4.11 23.26
CA GLU A 30 0.86 3.14 23.66
C GLU A 30 0.61 2.48 25.03
N LEU A 31 -0.08 3.18 25.93
CA LEU A 31 -0.29 2.74 27.31
C LEU A 31 -1.42 1.71 27.45
N VAL A 32 -2.42 1.80 26.57
CA VAL A 32 -3.61 0.94 26.59
C VAL A 32 -3.56 -0.16 25.54
N TRP A 33 -2.68 -0.03 24.55
CA TRP A 33 -2.55 -1.00 23.47
C TRP A 33 -1.82 -2.26 23.93
N THR A 34 -2.52 -3.40 23.89
CA THR A 34 -2.00 -4.69 24.37
C THR A 34 -1.24 -5.50 23.32
N GLY A 35 -1.14 -5.00 22.08
CA GLY A 35 -0.31 -5.61 21.03
C GLY A 35 -1.07 -6.44 20.00
N ASP A 36 -2.34 -6.78 20.23
CA ASP A 36 -3.15 -7.55 19.29
C ASP A 36 -3.79 -6.64 18.23
N TYR A 37 -3.41 -6.81 16.97
CA TYR A 37 -4.01 -6.11 15.84
C TYR A 37 -4.21 -7.02 14.63
N LEU A 38 -5.23 -6.72 13.84
CA LEU A 38 -5.44 -7.33 12.54
C LEU A 38 -5.05 -6.32 11.46
N LEU A 39 -3.91 -6.58 10.82
CA LEU A 39 -3.43 -5.78 9.72
C LEU A 39 -4.30 -6.00 8.47
N LEU A 40 -5.33 -5.17 8.29
CA LEU A 40 -6.16 -5.19 7.08
C LEU A 40 -5.46 -4.41 5.95
N TRP A 41 -4.42 -5.04 5.42
CA TRP A 41 -3.68 -4.52 4.26
C TRP A 41 -4.28 -5.04 2.96
N LYS A 42 -4.76 -4.12 2.12
CA LYS A 42 -4.98 -4.38 0.70
C LYS A 42 -3.71 -4.03 -0.07
N MET A 43 -2.87 -5.02 -0.37
CA MET A 43 -1.61 -4.82 -1.11
C MET A 43 -1.83 -4.49 -2.59
N SER A 44 -3.03 -4.73 -3.07
CA SER A 44 -3.54 -4.34 -4.38
C SER A 44 -5.06 -4.14 -4.27
N PRO A 45 -5.76 -3.63 -5.29
CA PRO A 45 -7.22 -3.44 -5.25
C PRO A 45 -7.99 -4.69 -4.79
N GLU A 46 -7.58 -5.86 -5.28
CA GLU A 46 -8.18 -7.16 -4.98
C GLU A 46 -7.55 -7.84 -3.75
N GLY A 47 -6.45 -7.30 -3.22
CA GLY A 47 -5.78 -7.80 -2.02
C GLY A 47 -4.76 -8.91 -2.31
N GLU A 48 -4.31 -9.03 -3.56
CA GLU A 48 -3.35 -10.03 -3.99
C GLU A 48 -1.94 -9.73 -3.48
N SER A 49 -1.18 -10.80 -3.23
CA SER A 49 0.21 -10.70 -2.76
C SER A 49 1.23 -10.67 -3.90
N THR A 50 0.77 -10.83 -5.14
CA THR A 50 1.57 -10.77 -6.36
C THR A 50 0.71 -10.29 -7.53
N ILE A 51 1.27 -9.46 -8.42
CA ILE A 51 0.64 -9.07 -9.68
C ILE A 51 1.45 -9.64 -10.85
N MET A 52 0.79 -10.36 -11.75
CA MET A 52 1.39 -11.05 -12.89
C MET A 52 0.64 -10.71 -14.19
N ARG A 53 1.10 -11.27 -15.31
CA ARG A 53 0.50 -11.04 -16.63
C ARG A 53 -0.97 -11.49 -16.72
N ASP A 54 -1.34 -12.50 -15.95
CA ASP A 54 -2.66 -13.12 -15.88
C ASP A 54 -3.55 -12.52 -14.78
N SER A 55 -3.05 -11.53 -14.02
CA SER A 55 -3.86 -10.74 -13.10
C SER A 55 -4.95 -9.96 -13.85
N SER A 56 -5.96 -9.51 -13.11
CA SER A 56 -7.07 -8.74 -13.69
C SER A 56 -6.60 -7.40 -14.29
N GLU A 57 -7.43 -6.86 -15.17
CA GLU A 57 -7.21 -5.52 -15.73
C GLU A 57 -7.13 -4.43 -14.64
N GLU A 58 -7.89 -4.58 -13.55
CA GLU A 58 -7.88 -3.66 -12.41
C GLU A 58 -6.53 -3.67 -11.68
N GLU A 59 -5.99 -4.86 -11.42
CA GLU A 59 -4.67 -5.06 -10.82
C GLU A 59 -3.55 -4.47 -11.67
N ILE A 60 -3.58 -4.72 -12.98
CA ILE A 60 -2.57 -4.21 -13.92
C ILE A 60 -2.65 -2.69 -14.04
N LEU A 61 -3.86 -2.13 -14.15
CA LEU A 61 -4.07 -0.68 -14.22
C LEU A 61 -3.62 0.02 -12.94
N TRP A 62 -3.92 -0.56 -11.78
CA TRP A 62 -3.45 -0.06 -10.49
C TRP A 62 -1.92 -0.08 -10.42
N LEU A 63 -1.29 -1.20 -10.80
CA LEU A 63 0.16 -1.33 -10.80
C LEU A 63 0.83 -0.26 -11.67
N GLU A 64 0.34 -0.05 -12.90
CA GLU A 64 0.89 0.97 -13.78
C GLU A 64 0.69 2.38 -13.22
N THR A 65 -0.46 2.65 -12.58
CA THR A 65 -0.73 3.93 -11.92
C THR A 65 0.23 4.19 -10.77
N MET A 66 0.49 3.19 -9.94
CA MET A 66 1.42 3.28 -8.81
C MET A 66 2.87 3.47 -9.30
N LEU A 67 3.28 2.76 -10.34
CA LEU A 67 4.59 2.92 -10.97
C LEU A 67 4.76 4.32 -11.59
N ASN A 68 3.75 4.83 -12.29
CA ASN A 68 3.78 6.17 -12.87
C ASN A 68 3.94 7.24 -11.78
N ARG A 69 3.22 7.11 -10.65
CA ARG A 69 3.39 8.00 -9.49
C ARG A 69 4.79 7.89 -8.88
N ALA A 70 5.25 6.68 -8.60
CA ALA A 70 6.53 6.43 -7.95
C ALA A 70 7.73 6.88 -8.78
N LEU A 71 7.64 6.76 -10.11
CA LEU A 71 8.69 7.16 -11.05
C LEU A 71 8.51 8.59 -11.60
N HIS A 72 7.50 9.32 -11.15
CA HIS A 72 7.14 10.67 -11.64
C HIS A 72 6.95 10.73 -13.17
N ILE A 73 6.29 9.72 -13.74
CA ILE A 73 5.99 9.59 -15.17
C ILE A 73 4.56 10.08 -15.43
N SER A 74 4.38 11.05 -16.34
CA SER A 74 3.07 11.62 -16.69
C SER A 74 2.35 10.89 -17.83
N THR A 75 2.61 9.60 -18.03
CA THR A 75 1.93 8.80 -19.06
C THR A 75 0.58 8.30 -18.55
N GLU A 76 -0.39 8.12 -19.45
CA GLU A 76 -1.62 7.41 -19.12
C GLU A 76 -1.32 5.96 -18.71
N SER A 77 -2.04 5.47 -17.71
CA SER A 77 -1.96 4.08 -17.28
C SER A 77 -2.79 3.18 -18.21
N SER A 78 -2.29 1.98 -18.48
CA SER A 78 -2.95 0.95 -19.29
C SER A 78 -3.24 -0.27 -18.41
N ALA A 79 -4.34 -0.96 -18.68
CA ALA A 79 -4.67 -2.24 -18.05
C ALA A 79 -3.99 -3.44 -18.72
N GLU A 80 -3.04 -3.20 -19.64
CA GLU A 80 -2.39 -4.26 -20.41
C GLU A 80 -0.97 -4.56 -19.93
N TRP A 81 -0.65 -5.85 -19.81
CA TRP A 81 0.72 -6.30 -19.51
C TRP A 81 1.66 -6.15 -20.71
N ARG A 82 2.13 -4.92 -20.95
CA ARG A 82 3.02 -4.56 -22.07
C ARG A 82 4.51 -4.68 -21.68
N PRO A 83 5.43 -4.80 -22.67
CA PRO A 83 6.87 -4.77 -22.39
C PRO A 83 7.33 -3.52 -21.64
N LEU A 84 6.71 -2.36 -21.92
CA LEU A 84 6.99 -1.10 -21.22
C LEU A 84 6.65 -1.18 -19.72
N LEU A 85 5.57 -1.86 -19.35
CA LEU A 85 5.22 -2.08 -17.94
C LEU A 85 6.32 -2.87 -17.22
N VAL A 86 6.85 -3.91 -17.86
CA VAL A 86 7.97 -4.71 -17.32
C VAL A 86 9.23 -3.87 -17.14
N GLU A 87 9.50 -2.94 -18.05
CA GLU A 87 10.61 -2.00 -17.92
C GLU A 87 10.42 -1.05 -16.73
N LYS A 88 9.23 -0.47 -16.55
CA LYS A 88 8.87 0.35 -15.38
C LYS A 88 9.03 -0.43 -14.08
N ILE A 89 8.57 -1.68 -14.01
CA ILE A 89 8.73 -2.55 -12.83
C ILE A 89 10.22 -2.72 -12.50
N LYS A 90 11.04 -3.07 -13.49
CA LYS A 90 12.49 -3.24 -13.28
C LYS A 90 13.18 -1.94 -12.89
N GLN A 91 12.80 -0.82 -13.48
CA GLN A 91 13.34 0.48 -13.11
C GLN A 91 13.03 0.80 -11.65
N PHE A 92 11.79 0.60 -11.22
CA PHE A 92 11.37 0.77 -9.83
C PHE A 92 12.12 -0.16 -8.88
N GLN A 93 12.18 -1.47 -9.20
CA GLN A 93 12.92 -2.43 -8.39
C GLN A 93 14.38 -2.01 -8.22
N LYS A 94 15.02 -1.57 -9.31
CA LYS A 94 16.40 -1.10 -9.28
C LYS A 94 16.57 0.17 -8.43
N SER A 95 15.68 1.15 -8.56
CA SER A 95 15.78 2.40 -7.79
C SER A 95 15.55 2.21 -6.29
N HIS A 96 14.80 1.17 -5.92
CA HIS A 96 14.51 0.83 -4.52
C HIS A 96 15.35 -0.34 -3.97
N HIS A 97 16.46 -0.70 -4.63
CA HIS A 97 17.38 -1.77 -4.20
C HIS A 97 16.70 -3.14 -4.01
N LEU A 98 15.62 -3.39 -4.75
CA LEU A 98 14.94 -4.67 -4.83
C LEU A 98 15.58 -5.56 -5.90
N LYS A 99 15.27 -6.85 -5.84
CA LYS A 99 15.64 -7.79 -6.88
C LYS A 99 15.01 -7.35 -8.22
N THR A 100 15.85 -7.02 -9.20
CA THR A 100 15.43 -6.50 -10.52
C THR A 100 15.01 -7.61 -11.49
N ASP A 101 14.08 -8.47 -11.08
CA ASP A 101 13.61 -9.62 -11.87
C ASP A 101 12.34 -9.32 -12.69
N GLY A 102 11.70 -8.17 -12.48
CA GLY A 102 10.44 -7.81 -13.11
C GLY A 102 9.22 -8.51 -12.47
N VAL A 103 9.39 -9.18 -11.32
CA VAL A 103 8.32 -9.85 -10.60
C VAL A 103 7.72 -8.92 -9.54
N VAL A 104 6.42 -8.67 -9.63
CA VAL A 104 5.69 -7.83 -8.67
C VAL A 104 5.16 -8.69 -7.53
N GLY A 105 6.07 -9.21 -6.71
CA GLY A 105 5.71 -9.90 -5.47
C GLY A 105 5.61 -8.96 -4.27
N PHE A 106 5.35 -9.54 -3.10
CA PHE A 106 5.18 -8.84 -1.82
C PHE A 106 6.16 -7.67 -1.58
N SER A 107 7.47 -7.89 -1.75
CA SER A 107 8.47 -6.83 -1.47
C SER A 107 8.32 -5.63 -2.42
N THR A 108 8.01 -5.88 -3.70
CA THR A 108 7.76 -4.85 -4.71
C THR A 108 6.49 -4.08 -4.37
N LEU A 109 5.41 -4.78 -4.00
CA LEU A 109 4.13 -4.17 -3.62
C LEU A 109 4.27 -3.27 -2.39
N VAL A 110 4.93 -3.73 -1.33
CA VAL A 110 5.17 -2.93 -0.12
C VAL A 110 5.90 -1.62 -0.43
N HIS A 111 6.93 -1.67 -1.27
CA HIS A 111 7.66 -0.45 -1.64
C HIS A 111 6.81 0.47 -2.53
N LEU A 112 6.03 -0.08 -3.46
CA LEU A 112 5.10 0.72 -4.26
C LEU A 112 4.11 1.46 -3.37
N TRP A 113 3.58 0.80 -2.34
CA TRP A 113 2.71 1.42 -1.35
C TRP A 113 3.42 2.52 -0.57
N GLN A 114 4.64 2.31 -0.08
CA GLN A 114 5.37 3.34 0.67
C GLN A 114 5.64 4.60 -0.14
N VAL A 115 5.88 4.45 -1.45
CA VAL A 115 6.30 5.54 -2.33
C VAL A 115 5.11 6.23 -3.01
N ALA A 116 4.08 5.47 -3.37
CA ALA A 116 2.94 5.95 -4.17
C ALA A 116 1.56 5.73 -3.51
N GLY A 117 1.51 5.02 -2.37
CA GLY A 117 0.30 4.69 -1.62
C GLY A 117 0.13 5.61 -0.42
N GLY A 118 -0.66 6.67 -0.60
CA GLY A 118 -1.17 7.42 0.53
C GLY A 118 -2.22 6.59 1.26
N GLU A 119 -2.04 6.43 2.57
CA GLU A 119 -3.04 5.98 3.56
C GLU A 119 -3.11 4.46 3.82
N CYS A 120 -2.29 4.02 4.79
CA CYS A 120 -2.39 2.72 5.46
C CYS A 120 -3.48 2.78 6.54
N LEU A 121 -4.53 1.96 6.43
CA LEU A 121 -5.54 1.77 7.48
C LEU A 121 -5.13 0.57 8.36
N LEU A 122 -4.89 0.83 9.64
CA LEU A 122 -4.58 -0.21 10.64
C LEU A 122 -5.87 -0.57 11.38
N ILE A 123 -6.18 -1.85 11.59
CA ILE A 123 -7.38 -2.27 12.35
C ILE A 123 -6.96 -3.03 13.61
N SER A 124 -7.50 -2.62 14.76
CA SER A 124 -7.22 -3.23 16.06
C SER A 124 -8.43 -3.98 16.60
N GLY A 125 -8.17 -5.16 17.16
CA GLY A 125 -9.16 -6.10 17.68
C GLY A 125 -9.62 -5.77 19.09
#